data_AF-A0A835CK87-F1
#
_entry.id   AF-A0A835CK87-F1
#
_cell.length_a   1.000
_cell.length_b   1.000
_cell.length_c   1.000
_cell.angle_alpha   90.00
_cell.angle_beta   90.00
_cell.angle_gamma   90.00
#
_symmetry.space_group_name_H-M   'P 1'
#
loop_
_entity.id
_entity.type
_entity.pdbx_description
1 polymer ?
#
loop_
_entity_poly.entity_id
_entity_poly.type
_entity_poly.pdbx_seq_one_letter_code
_entity_poly.pdbx_strand_id
1 'polypeptide(L)'
;MKVYFHLIHCRDFVKYDETYEIIILPNFTSMIYPSVDLPEQIIKSITGILEAESAIKIAEREALAGTWDGKARIITKHATTLRQLNNGKKIPPSNWKCEKCDLTQNLWLNLTDGSILCGRKFFNGTGGTITKKGNGDVYSYDENDMVDDPNLIIHLSH
;
A
#
# COMPACT_ATOMS: atom_id res chain seq x y z
N MET A 1 25.11 -7.88 0.97
CA MET A 1 23.72 -7.95 1.46
C MET A 1 23.11 -6.57 1.44
N LYS A 2 22.17 -6.34 0.51
CA LYS A 2 21.52 -5.04 0.36
C LYS A 2 20.02 -5.24 0.24
N VAL A 3 19.31 -4.89 1.31
CA VAL A 3 17.85 -4.92 1.40
C VAL A 3 17.38 -3.47 1.43
N TYR A 4 16.46 -3.14 0.54
CA TYR A 4 15.96 -1.78 0.41
C TYR A 4 14.47 -1.72 0.70
N PHE A 5 14.07 -0.73 1.48
CA PHE A 5 12.71 -0.34 1.76
C PHE A 5 12.34 0.87 0.89
N HIS A 6 11.21 0.82 0.22
CA HIS A 6 10.74 1.94 -0.59
C HIS A 6 10.27 3.11 0.28
N LEU A 7 10.86 4.30 0.10
CA LEU A 7 10.45 5.51 0.79
C LEU A 7 9.30 6.17 0.03
N ILE A 8 8.12 6.15 0.63
CA ILE A 8 6.90 6.71 0.06
C ILE A 8 6.57 8.01 0.76
N HIS A 9 6.45 9.11 0.01
CA HIS A 9 5.88 10.36 0.50
C HIS A 9 4.50 10.06 1.10
N CYS A 10 4.29 10.41 2.38
CA CYS A 10 2.99 10.35 3.03
C CYS A 10 1.99 11.15 2.17
N ARG A 11 1.15 10.45 1.40
CA ARG A 11 0.17 11.07 0.51
C ARG A 11 -1.10 11.21 1.32
N ASP A 12 -1.64 12.43 1.41
CA ASP A 12 -2.89 12.69 2.11
C ASP A 12 -3.99 11.72 1.62
N PHE A 13 -4.56 10.98 2.55
CA PHE A 13 -5.58 9.98 2.26
C PHE A 13 -6.89 10.67 1.92
N VAL A 14 -7.38 10.47 0.69
CA VAL A 14 -8.80 10.68 0.39
C VAL A 14 -9.57 9.60 1.14
N LYS A 15 -10.32 10.02 2.17
CA LYS A 15 -11.33 9.17 2.82
C LYS A 15 -12.59 9.24 1.97
N TYR A 16 -13.11 8.09 1.57
CA TYR A 16 -14.43 7.99 0.98
C TYR A 16 -15.41 7.68 2.10
N ASP A 17 -16.49 8.44 2.17
CA ASP A 17 -17.61 8.19 3.07
C ASP A 17 -18.80 7.74 2.20
N GLU A 18 -19.28 6.53 2.43
CA GLU A 18 -20.37 5.95 1.65
C GLU A 18 -21.68 6.10 2.42
N THR A 19 -22.62 6.86 1.85
CA THR A 19 -23.97 7.05 2.41
C THR A 19 -25.00 6.36 1.53
N TYR A 20 -25.88 5.56 2.13
CA TYR A 20 -26.89 4.78 1.42
C TYR A 20 -28.30 5.29 1.71
N GLU A 21 -29.15 5.33 0.68
CA GLU A 21 -30.54 5.78 0.78
C GLU A 21 -31.46 4.87 -0.04
N ILE A 22 -32.64 4.57 0.50
CA ILE A 22 -33.68 3.77 -0.14
C ILE A 22 -34.70 4.73 -0.74
N ILE A 23 -34.95 4.63 -2.05
CA ILE A 23 -35.90 5.49 -2.77
C ILE A 23 -37.10 4.64 -3.23
N ILE A 24 -38.31 5.05 -2.83
CA ILE A 24 -39.57 4.38 -3.17
C ILE A 24 -40.29 5.19 -4.26
N LEU A 25 -40.47 4.56 -5.43
CA LEU A 25 -41.23 5.10 -6.56
C LEU A 25 -42.73 4.78 -6.45
N PRO A 26 -43.64 5.58 -7.05
CA PRO A 26 -43.37 6.75 -7.91
C PRO A 26 -43.16 8.07 -7.14
N ASN A 27 -43.42 8.09 -5.84
CA ASN A 27 -43.44 9.32 -5.03
C ASN A 27 -42.05 9.84 -4.64
N PHE A 28 -40.97 9.13 -5.00
CA PHE A 28 -39.58 9.45 -4.62
C PHE A 28 -39.39 9.62 -3.11
N THR A 29 -40.12 8.84 -2.30
CA THR A 29 -39.95 8.84 -0.85
C THR A 29 -38.60 8.25 -0.50
N SER A 30 -37.77 8.99 0.22
CA SER A 30 -36.40 8.60 0.52
C SER A 30 -36.21 8.27 2.00
N MET A 31 -35.39 7.24 2.30
CA MET A 31 -35.10 6.78 3.66
C MET A 31 -33.62 6.47 3.81
N ILE A 32 -32.97 7.07 4.81
CA ILE A 32 -31.55 6.89 5.08
C ILE A 32 -31.31 5.48 5.65
N TYR A 33 -30.24 4.82 5.19
CA TYR A 33 -29.75 3.54 5.71
C TYR A 33 -28.38 3.73 6.37
N PRO A 34 -28.09 3.11 7.53
CA PRO A 34 -28.95 2.20 8.30
C PRO A 34 -29.95 2.95 9.20
N SER A 35 -31.23 2.63 9.08
CA SER A 35 -32.28 3.07 10.02
C SER A 35 -32.96 1.86 10.67
N VAL A 36 -33.35 2.02 11.94
CA VAL A 36 -33.60 0.91 12.89
C VAL A 36 -34.94 0.18 12.68
N ASP A 37 -35.82 0.66 11.79
CA ASP A 37 -37.20 0.13 11.62
C ASP A 37 -37.49 -0.47 10.23
N LEU A 38 -36.50 -1.09 9.57
CA LEU A 38 -36.74 -1.80 8.31
C LEU A 38 -37.11 -3.27 8.55
N PRO A 39 -38.10 -3.83 7.81
CA PRO A 39 -38.40 -5.25 7.83
C PRO A 39 -37.17 -6.11 7.50
N GLU A 40 -37.04 -7.25 8.18
CA GLU A 40 -35.89 -8.17 8.04
C GLU A 40 -35.61 -8.57 6.59
N GLN A 41 -36.66 -8.73 5.79
CA GLN A 41 -36.55 -9.10 4.39
C GLN A 41 -35.88 -8.01 3.54
N ILE A 42 -36.14 -6.73 3.84
CA ILE A 42 -35.51 -5.59 3.16
C ILE A 42 -34.04 -5.50 3.57
N ILE A 43 -33.73 -5.68 4.86
CA ILE A 43 -32.36 -5.69 5.37
C ILE A 43 -31.55 -6.80 4.68
N LYS A 44 -32.09 -8.03 4.60
CA LYS A 44 -31.44 -9.14 3.91
C LYS A 44 -31.12 -8.83 2.45
N SER A 45 -32.05 -8.21 1.72
CA SER A 45 -31.83 -7.79 0.34
C SER A 45 -30.76 -6.70 0.23
N ILE A 46 -30.77 -5.70 1.12
CA ILE A 46 -29.75 -4.63 1.15
C ILE A 46 -28.38 -5.20 1.45
N THR A 47 -28.26 -6.04 2.48
CA THR A 47 -27.01 -6.72 2.83
C THR A 47 -26.47 -7.52 1.64
N GLY A 48 -27.33 -8.30 0.97
CA GLY A 48 -26.92 -9.04 -0.22
C GLY A 48 -26.40 -8.14 -1.36
N ILE A 49 -26.96 -6.95 -1.55
CA ILE A 49 -26.50 -5.99 -2.55
C ILE A 49 -25.18 -5.33 -2.11
N LEU A 50 -25.04 -4.97 -0.83
CA LEU A 50 -23.83 -4.36 -0.28
C LEU A 50 -22.65 -5.35 -0.27
N GLU A 51 -22.93 -6.62 0.01
CA GLU A 51 -21.95 -7.71 -0.01
C GLU A 51 -21.66 -8.24 -1.43
N ALA A 52 -22.55 -7.97 -2.39
CA ALA A 52 -22.36 -8.43 -3.76
C ALA A 52 -21.04 -7.90 -4.35
N GLU A 53 -20.31 -8.80 -4.98
CA GLU A 53 -19.10 -8.48 -5.71
C GLU A 53 -19.48 -7.78 -7.02
N SER A 54 -19.51 -6.45 -7.01
CA SER A 54 -19.67 -5.68 -8.24
C SER A 54 -18.39 -5.74 -9.06
N ALA A 55 -18.52 -5.59 -10.39
CA ALA A 55 -17.37 -5.50 -11.30
C ALA A 55 -16.37 -4.40 -10.88
N ILE A 56 -16.87 -3.34 -10.24
CA ILE A 56 -16.05 -2.24 -9.69
C ILE A 56 -15.26 -2.71 -8.47
N LYS A 57 -15.89 -3.44 -7.53
CA LYS A 57 -15.20 -3.98 -6.35
C LYS A 57 -14.16 -5.04 -6.73
N ILE A 58 -14.41 -5.84 -7.77
CA ILE A 58 -13.44 -6.79 -8.32
C ILE A 58 -12.27 -6.04 -8.95
N ALA A 59 -12.53 -5.08 -9.85
CA ALA A 59 -11.49 -4.27 -10.49
C ALA A 59 -10.68 -3.45 -9.47
N GLU A 60 -11.32 -2.92 -8.43
CA GLU A 60 -10.66 -2.20 -7.34
C GLU A 60 -9.81 -3.16 -6.49
N ARG A 61 -10.31 -4.36 -6.16
CA ARG A 61 -9.55 -5.41 -5.46
C ARG A 61 -8.36 -5.90 -6.29
N GLU A 62 -8.53 -6.04 -7.60
CA GLU A 62 -7.47 -6.39 -8.56
C GLU A 62 -6.44 -5.26 -8.67
N ALA A 63 -6.88 -4.00 -8.70
CA ALA A 63 -5.99 -2.84 -8.64
C ALA A 63 -5.28 -2.70 -7.27
N LEU A 64 -5.91 -3.17 -6.19
CA LEU A 64 -5.35 -3.27 -4.83
C LEU A 64 -4.52 -4.54 -4.59
N ALA A 65 -4.59 -5.52 -5.49
CA ALA A 65 -3.75 -6.71 -5.47
C ALA A 65 -2.38 -6.28 -6.00
N GLY A 66 -1.58 -5.68 -5.11
CA GLY A 66 -0.22 -5.21 -5.36
C GLY A 66 0.77 -6.33 -5.62
N THR A 67 0.59 -7.07 -6.71
CA THR A 67 1.56 -8.04 -7.23
C THR A 67 1.64 -7.89 -8.74
N TRP A 68 2.84 -7.56 -9.21
CA TRP A 68 3.12 -7.42 -10.64
C TRP A 68 3.18 -8.78 -11.37
N ASP A 69 2.89 -9.90 -10.68
CA ASP A 69 2.88 -11.26 -11.24
C ASP A 69 1.84 -12.24 -10.63
N GLY A 70 0.99 -11.81 -9.68
CA GLY A 70 0.02 -12.69 -9.03
C GLY A 70 0.59 -13.72 -8.03
N LYS A 71 1.88 -13.67 -7.67
CA LYS A 71 2.46 -14.57 -6.65
C LYS A 71 2.55 -13.90 -5.28
N ALA A 72 2.32 -14.69 -4.22
CA ALA A 72 2.54 -14.25 -2.85
C ALA A 72 4.02 -13.89 -2.66
N ARG A 73 4.31 -12.74 -2.04
CA ARG A 73 5.67 -12.31 -1.73
C ARG A 73 6.34 -13.36 -0.84
N ILE A 74 7.58 -13.70 -1.15
CA ILE A 74 8.39 -14.57 -0.30
C ILE A 74 8.92 -13.77 0.88
N ILE A 75 8.98 -14.38 2.07
CA ILE A 75 9.68 -13.77 3.20
C ILE A 75 11.16 -13.77 2.88
N THR A 76 11.80 -12.60 2.99
CA THR A 76 13.23 -12.51 2.70
C THR A 76 14.06 -13.36 3.65
N LYS A 77 15.05 -14.06 3.09
CA LYS A 77 16.09 -14.76 3.87
C LYS A 77 16.88 -13.83 4.81
N HIS A 78 16.77 -12.52 4.60
CA HIS A 78 17.51 -11.49 5.34
C HIS A 78 16.76 -10.92 6.54
N ALA A 79 15.49 -11.27 6.76
CA ALA A 79 14.65 -10.64 7.79
C ALA A 79 15.21 -10.74 9.22
N THR A 80 15.95 -11.82 9.52
CA THR A 80 16.56 -12.05 10.85
C THR A 80 18.07 -11.82 10.87
N THR A 81 18.73 -11.79 9.71
CA THR A 81 20.19 -11.71 9.59
C THR A 81 20.69 -10.34 9.15
N LEU A 82 19.77 -9.40 8.90
CA LEU A 82 20.09 -8.06 8.44
C LEU A 82 20.89 -7.29 9.50
N ARG A 83 22.16 -7.01 9.18
CA ARG A 83 23.03 -6.20 10.04
C ARG A 83 22.87 -4.73 9.70
N GLN A 84 22.24 -3.98 10.58
CA GLN A 84 22.16 -2.52 10.48
C GLN A 84 23.45 -1.88 11.01
N LEU A 85 23.97 -0.89 10.29
CA LEU A 85 25.20 -0.18 10.66
C LEU A 85 24.84 1.04 11.53
N ASN A 86 25.48 1.14 12.70
CA ASN A 86 25.40 2.32 13.56
C ASN A 86 26.27 3.46 12.99
N ASN A 87 25.78 4.13 11.95
CA ASN A 87 26.45 5.28 11.32
C ASN A 87 25.90 6.65 11.76
N GLY A 88 25.01 6.67 12.76
CA GLY A 88 24.42 7.89 13.33
C GLY A 88 23.42 8.60 12.43
N LYS A 89 23.03 7.99 11.31
CA LYS A 89 22.14 8.58 10.31
C LYS A 89 20.68 8.43 10.73
N LYS A 90 19.99 9.55 10.94
CA LYS A 90 18.55 9.58 11.25
C LYS A 90 17.76 10.02 10.02
N ILE A 91 16.80 9.21 9.62
CA ILE A 91 15.96 9.48 8.45
C ILE A 91 14.78 10.37 8.88
N PRO A 92 14.60 11.56 8.27
CA PRO A 92 13.45 12.41 8.59
C PRO A 92 12.14 11.75 8.11
N PRO A 93 10.97 12.14 8.63
CA PRO A 93 9.68 11.58 8.22
C PRO A 93 9.20 12.06 6.84
N SER A 94 9.82 13.08 6.24
CA SER A 94 9.44 13.63 4.93
C SER A 94 10.60 14.36 4.25
N ASN A 95 10.39 14.81 3.00
CA ASN A 95 11.34 15.58 2.18
C ASN A 95 12.63 14.83 1.84
N TRP A 96 12.50 13.55 1.50
CA TRP A 96 13.65 12.75 1.08
C TRP A 96 14.13 13.14 -0.32
N LYS A 97 15.45 13.01 -0.51
CA LYS A 97 16.13 13.22 -1.78
C LYS A 97 17.16 12.13 -1.97
N CYS A 98 17.34 11.70 -3.22
CA CYS A 98 18.42 10.77 -3.55
C CYS A 98 19.79 11.38 -3.21
N GLU A 99 20.69 10.59 -2.62
CA GLU A 99 22.04 11.04 -2.29
C GLU A 99 22.95 11.18 -3.51
N LYS A 100 22.58 10.59 -4.64
CA LYS A 100 23.38 10.58 -5.89
C LYS A 100 22.84 11.47 -7.00
N CYS A 101 21.60 11.96 -6.89
CA CYS A 101 20.98 12.79 -7.92
C CYS A 101 19.86 13.65 -7.33
N ASP A 102 19.25 14.51 -8.15
CA ASP A 102 18.22 15.44 -7.71
C ASP A 102 16.80 14.87 -7.66
N LEU A 103 16.64 13.55 -7.77
CA LEU A 103 15.34 12.91 -7.70
C LEU A 103 14.78 12.95 -6.27
N THR A 104 13.50 13.34 -6.17
CA THR A 104 12.70 13.36 -4.94
C THR A 104 11.61 12.28 -4.93
N GLN A 105 11.50 11.52 -6.02
CA GLN A 105 10.49 10.48 -6.23
C GLN A 105 11.16 9.14 -6.54
N ASN A 106 10.43 8.04 -6.31
CA ASN A 106 10.93 6.67 -6.47
C ASN A 106 12.23 6.44 -5.67
N LEU A 107 12.19 6.77 -4.38
CA LEU A 107 13.33 6.68 -3.48
C LEU A 107 13.28 5.39 -2.67
N TRP A 108 14.44 4.81 -2.41
CA TRP A 108 14.62 3.55 -1.73
C TRP A 108 15.66 3.74 -0.62
N LEU A 109 15.26 3.45 0.61
CA LEU A 109 16.08 3.42 1.80
C LEU A 109 16.76 2.06 1.92
N ASN A 110 18.08 2.03 1.99
CA ASN A 110 18.80 0.83 2.34
C ASN A 110 18.69 0.58 3.85
N LEU A 111 18.16 -0.57 4.25
CA LEU A 111 17.98 -0.92 5.66
C LEU A 111 19.31 -1.23 6.39
N THR A 112 20.39 -1.46 5.65
CA THR A 112 21.74 -1.71 6.21
C THR A 112 22.46 -0.44 6.63
N ASP A 113 22.45 0.61 5.80
CA ASP A 113 23.27 1.81 5.99
C ASP A 113 22.46 3.11 5.99
N GLY A 114 21.14 3.03 5.86
CA GLY A 114 20.26 4.20 5.82
C GLY A 114 20.47 5.10 4.59
N SER A 115 21.14 4.63 3.53
CA SER A 115 21.28 5.40 2.28
C SER A 115 19.96 5.50 1.52
N ILE A 116 19.65 6.71 1.05
CA ILE A 116 18.47 7.00 0.23
C ILE A 116 18.91 7.13 -1.23
N LEU A 117 18.48 6.17 -2.06
CA LEU A 117 18.86 6.10 -3.46
C LEU A 117 17.61 6.02 -4.35
N CYS A 118 17.69 6.60 -5.54
CA CYS A 118 16.62 6.47 -6.52
C CYS A 118 16.58 5.04 -7.09
N GLY A 119 15.38 4.57 -7.43
CA GLY A 119 15.17 3.26 -8.06
C GLY A 119 15.85 3.15 -9.44
N ARG A 120 15.90 1.93 -9.98
CA ARG A 120 16.51 1.65 -11.29
C ARG A 120 15.80 2.45 -12.39
N LYS A 121 16.57 3.18 -13.21
CA LYS A 121 16.06 3.85 -14.41
C LYS A 121 15.80 2.82 -15.49
N PHE A 122 14.55 2.62 -15.88
CA PHE A 122 14.23 1.96 -17.14
C PHE A 122 14.48 2.95 -18.30
N PHE A 123 14.89 2.43 -19.46
CA PHE A 123 15.26 3.24 -20.65
C PHE A 123 14.12 4.14 -21.17
N ASN A 124 12.87 3.86 -20.78
CA ASN A 124 11.67 4.62 -21.14
C ASN A 124 11.24 5.67 -20.09
N GLY A 125 12.01 5.87 -19.00
CA GLY A 125 11.73 6.90 -18.00
C GLY A 125 10.57 6.63 -17.04
N THR A 126 9.86 5.50 -17.14
CA THR A 126 8.81 5.13 -16.18
C THR A 126 9.41 4.28 -15.05
N GLY A 127 9.75 4.91 -13.93
CA GLY A 127 10.17 4.24 -12.70
C GLY A 127 8.95 3.71 -11.90
N GLY A 128 9.13 2.58 -11.22
CA GLY A 128 8.08 1.79 -10.57
C GLY A 128 7.14 2.52 -9.59
N THR A 129 6.00 1.88 -9.29
CA THR A 129 4.90 2.37 -8.44
C THR A 129 4.30 1.20 -7.67
N ILE A 130 4.01 1.29 -6.36
CA ILE A 130 3.14 0.32 -5.64
C ILE A 130 2.26 0.99 -4.55
N THR A 131 1.24 0.25 -4.11
CA THR A 131 -0.08 0.54 -3.55
C THR A 131 -0.25 0.39 -2.02
N LYS A 132 -1.44 0.83 -1.57
CA LYS A 132 -1.96 1.30 -0.27
C LYS A 132 -2.21 0.26 0.86
N LYS A 133 -1.30 -0.68 1.19
CA LYS A 133 -1.59 -1.72 2.23
C LYS A 133 -0.86 -1.64 3.58
N GLY A 134 -0.02 -0.64 3.84
CA GLY A 134 0.67 -0.53 5.14
C GLY A 134 1.82 -1.55 5.32
N ASN A 135 2.04 -2.40 4.33
CA ASN A 135 3.32 -3.04 4.06
C ASN A 135 4.10 -2.08 3.15
N GLY A 136 5.32 -1.73 3.51
CA GLY A 136 6.19 -1.03 2.55
C GLY A 136 6.82 -2.03 1.59
N ASP A 137 7.15 -1.59 0.39
CA ASP A 137 7.81 -2.46 -0.58
C ASP A 137 9.25 -2.69 -0.16
N VAL A 138 9.56 -3.94 0.15
CA VAL A 138 10.92 -4.38 0.41
C VAL A 138 11.42 -5.10 -0.83
N TYR A 139 12.56 -4.66 -1.34
CA TYR A 139 13.23 -5.31 -2.46
C TYR A 139 14.58 -5.86 -2.00
N SER A 140 14.80 -7.13 -2.27
CA SER A 140 16.04 -7.82 -1.96
C SER A 140 16.86 -7.99 -3.24
N TYR A 141 18.03 -7.34 -3.31
CA TYR A 141 18.91 -7.48 -4.47
C TYR A 141 19.52 -8.88 -4.59
N ASP A 142 19.68 -9.58 -3.47
CA ASP A 142 20.25 -10.92 -3.42
C ASP A 142 19.23 -12.00 -3.84
N GLU A 143 17.93 -11.66 -3.80
CA GLU A 143 16.82 -12.51 -4.28
C GLU A 143 16.27 -12.00 -5.63
N ASN A 144 16.65 -10.79 -6.04
CA ASN A 144 16.19 -10.08 -7.23
C ASN A 144 14.66 -10.01 -7.33
N ASP A 145 13.97 -9.92 -6.19
CA ASP A 145 12.52 -10.01 -6.08
C ASP A 145 11.97 -9.06 -4.99
N MET A 146 10.66 -8.80 -5.07
CA MET A 146 9.89 -8.15 -4.01
C MET A 146 9.64 -9.17 -2.90
N VAL A 147 10.00 -8.77 -1.68
CA VAL A 147 9.99 -9.64 -0.51
C VAL A 147 9.16 -9.03 0.61
N ASP A 148 8.67 -9.86 1.51
CA ASP A 148 8.10 -9.42 2.77
C ASP A 148 9.16 -9.52 3.88
N ASP A 149 9.23 -8.48 4.72
CA ASP A 149 10.08 -8.44 5.90
C ASP A 149 9.22 -8.34 7.17
N PRO A 150 9.04 -9.44 7.93
CA PRO A 150 8.25 -9.42 9.16
C PRO A 150 8.86 -8.53 10.25
N ASN A 151 10.15 -8.22 10.19
CA ASN A 151 10.87 -7.40 11.17
C ASN A 151 11.04 -5.94 10.71
N LEU A 152 10.31 -5.52 9.69
CA LEU A 152 10.48 -4.21 9.07
C LEU A 152 10.32 -3.04 10.04
N ILE A 153 9.39 -3.13 10.98
CA ILE A 153 9.18 -2.09 12.01
C ILE A 153 10.44 -1.94 12.88
N ILE A 154 11.08 -3.06 13.24
CA ILE A 154 12.30 -3.07 14.03
C ILE A 154 13.43 -2.44 13.21
N HIS A 155 13.57 -2.82 11.95
CA HIS A 155 14.59 -2.26 11.06
C HIS A 155 14.41 -0.76 10.81
N LEU A 156 13.18 -0.25 10.78
CA LEU A 156 12.91 1.19 10.61
C LEU A 156 13.08 2.00 11.91
N SER A 157 13.11 1.33 13.07
CA SER A 157 13.27 1.99 14.38
C SER A 157 14.72 2.25 14.80
N HIS A 158 15.67 1.70 14.07
CA HIS A 158 17.12 1.83 14.30
C HIS A 158 17.66 3.19 13.83
#